data_AF-A0A535V2U5-F1
#
_entry.id   AF-A0A535V2U5-F1
#
_cell.length_a   1.000
_cell.length_b   1.000
_cell.length_c   1.000
_cell.angle_alpha   90.00
_cell.angle_beta   90.00
_cell.angle_gamma   90.00
#
_symmetry.space_group_name_H-M   'P 1'
#
loop_
_entity.id
_entity.type
_entity.pdbx_description
1 polymer ?
#
loop_
_entity_poly.entity_id
_entity_poly.type
_entity_poly.pdbx_seq_one_letter_code
_entity_poly.pdbx_strand_id
1 'polypeptide(L)' 'MPRHLNESTLDGYLARSLDPPELRAYDAHLTSCLSCALTVEREGLAPERWERRGVLGRLVSVVPAERLAA' A
#
# COMPACT_ATOMS: atom_id res chain seq x y z
N MET A 1 20.76 -2.46 -3.25
CA MET A 1 20.21 -1.09 -3.35
C MET A 1 18.73 -1.16 -3.01
N PRO A 2 18.20 -0.35 -2.10
CA PRO A 2 16.77 -0.41 -1.80
C PRO A 2 16.04 0.20 -3.00
N ARG A 3 15.42 -0.66 -3.81
CA ARG A 3 14.58 -0.25 -4.92
C ARG A 3 13.35 0.42 -4.30
N HIS A 4 13.15 1.72 -4.58
CA HIS A 4 11.94 2.42 -4.16
C HIS A 4 10.70 1.68 -4.67
N LEU A 5 9.60 1.85 -3.94
CA LEU A 5 8.33 1.21 -4.25
C LEU A 5 7.88 1.58 -5.67
N ASN A 6 7.46 0.57 -6.44
CA ASN A 6 6.68 0.82 -7.66
C ASN A 6 5.19 0.86 -7.28
N GLU A 7 4.37 1.47 -8.13
CA GLU A 7 2.96 1.75 -7.85
C GLU A 7 2.14 0.47 -7.60
N SER A 8 2.36 -0.59 -8.39
CA SER A 8 1.64 -1.86 -8.24
C SER A 8 1.92 -2.57 -6.91
N THR A 9 3.15 -2.52 -6.41
CA THR A 9 3.47 -3.18 -5.13
C THR A 9 3.09 -2.29 -3.93
N LEU A 10 3.05 -0.96 -4.11
CA LEU A 10 2.50 -0.04 -3.11
C LEU A 10 1.01 -0.31 -2.86
N ASP A 11 0.23 -0.49 -3.93
CA ASP A 11 -1.21 -0.76 -3.79
C ASP A 11 -1.46 -2.11 -3.13
N GLY A 12 -0.70 -3.14 -3.51
CA GLY A 12 -0.76 -4.44 -2.84
C GLY A 12 -0.39 -4.36 -1.35
N TYR A 13 0.60 -3.53 -1.01
CA TYR A 13 1.00 -3.29 0.37
C TYR A 13 -0.11 -2.59 1.17
N LEU A 14 -0.69 -1.52 0.63
CA LEU A 14 -1.78 -0.76 1.24
C LEU A 14 -3.05 -1.61 1.44
N ALA A 15 -3.40 -2.42 0.44
CA ALA A 15 -4.51 -3.36 0.49
C ALA A 15 -4.23 -4.60 1.38
N ARG A 16 -2.99 -4.77 1.85
CA ARG A 16 -2.50 -5.96 2.57
C ARG A 16 -2.76 -7.26 1.78
N SER A 17 -2.59 -7.21 0.45
CA SER A 17 -2.80 -8.33 -0.47
C SER A 17 -1.51 -8.98 -0.99
N LEU A 18 -0.34 -8.42 -0.66
CA LEU A 18 0.95 -9.05 -0.96
C LEU A 18 1.15 -10.32 -0.12
N ASP A 19 2.09 -11.16 -0.57
CA ASP A 19 2.48 -12.32 0.19
C ASP A 19 3.09 -11.92 1.54
N PRO A 20 2.88 -12.70 2.62
CA PRO A 20 3.44 -12.41 3.94
C PRO A 20 4.94 -12.08 3.98
N PRO A 21 5.85 -12.76 3.24
CA PRO A 21 7.25 -12.36 3.18
C PRO A 21 7.46 -10.98 2.54
N GLU A 22 6.67 -10.62 1.53
CA GLU A 22 6.77 -9.32 0.87
C GLU A 22 6.28 -8.21 1.79
N LEU A 23 5.16 -8.41 2.49
CA LEU A 23 4.68 -7.46 3.50
C LEU A 23 5.75 -7.16 4.57
N ARG A 24 6.44 -8.19 5.07
CA ARG A 24 7.53 -8.01 6.05
C ARG A 24 8.73 -7.27 5.47
N ALA A 25 9.11 -7.57 4.23
CA ALA A 25 10.19 -6.86 3.55
C ALA A 25 9.86 -5.38 3.36
N TYR A 26 8.58 -5.07 3.06
CA TYR A 26 8.08 -3.71 2.94
C TYR A 26 8.09 -3.00 4.29
N ASP A 27 7.55 -3.61 5.34
CA ASP A 27 7.58 -3.04 6.69
C ASP A 27 9.03 -2.71 7.11
N ALA A 28 9.98 -3.62 6.87
CA ALA A 28 11.39 -3.38 7.14
C ALA A 28 11.95 -2.21 6.30
N HIS A 29 11.60 -2.12 5.02
CA HIS A 29 12.04 -1.01 4.18
C HIS A 29 11.56 0.35 4.70
N LEU A 30 10.30 0.45 5.10
CA LEU A 30 9.70 1.71 5.59
C LEU A 30 10.40 2.26 6.84
N THR A 31 10.99 1.39 7.68
CA THR A 31 11.78 1.85 8.84
C THR A 31 13.07 2.58 8.45
N SER A 32 13.56 2.37 7.22
CA SER A 32 14.84 2.90 6.72
C SER A 32 14.69 3.92 5.59
N CYS A 33 13.47 4.13 5.06
CA CYS A 33 13.23 4.99 3.90
C CYS A 33 12.06 5.96 4.14
N LEU A 34 12.39 7.17 4.61
CA LEU A 34 11.41 8.23 4.88
C LEU A 34 10.54 8.56 3.66
N SER A 35 11.13 8.60 2.45
CA SER A 35 10.38 8.89 1.22
C SER A 35 9.25 7.88 0.98
N CYS A 36 9.52 6.59 1.23
CA CYS A 36 8.53 5.54 1.08
C CYS A 36 7.51 5.55 2.22
N ALA A 37 7.92 5.88 3.45
CA ALA A 37 6.99 6.08 4.57
C ALA A 37 5.98 7.20 4.27
N LEU A 38 6.46 8.37 3.84
CA LEU A 38 5.61 9.51 3.46
C LEU A 38 4.69 9.19 2.27
N THR A 39 5.18 8.38 1.32
CA THR A 39 4.36 7.92 0.20
C THR A 39 3.24 7.00 0.67
N VAL A 40 3.53 6.04 1.56
CA VAL A 40 2.51 5.16 2.14
C VAL A 40 1.46 5.97 2.91
N GLU A 41 1.88 6.95 3.72
CA GLU A 41 0.96 7.82 4.44
C GLU A 41 0.07 8.63 3.49
N ARG A 42 0.65 9.25 2.47
CA ARG A 42 -0.10 10.06 1.49
C ARG A 42 -1.10 9.22 0.71
N GLU A 43 -0.66 8.10 0.13
CA GLU A 43 -1.50 7.27 -0.74
C GLU A 43 -2.54 6.47 0.06
N GLY A 44 -2.22 6.05 1.29
CA GLY A 44 -3.16 5.33 2.16
C GLY A 44 -4.28 6.19 2.75
N LEU A 45 -4.15 7.52 2.66
CA LEU A 45 -5.18 8.47 3.08
C LEU A 45 -6.07 8.96 1.93
N ALA A 46 -5.77 8.60 0.68
CA ALA A 46 -6.53 9.05 -0.50
C ALA A 46 -7.95 8.45 -0.52
N PRO A 47 -9.01 9.23 -0.21
CA PRO A 47 -10.37 8.72 -0.08
C PRO A 47 -10.97 8.32 -1.44
N GLU A 48 -10.41 8.80 -2.55
CA GLU A 48 -10.82 8.42 -3.91
C GLU A 48 -10.34 7.01 -4.28
N ARG A 49 -9.35 6.48 -3.54
CA ARG A 49 -8.71 5.18 -3.81
C ARG A 49 -9.06 4.14 -2.75
N TRP A 50 -9.34 4.56 -1.52
CA TRP A 50 -9.54 3.66 -0.38
C TRP A 50 -10.78 3.99 0.45
N GLU A 51 -11.44 2.94 0.91
CA GLU A 51 -12.52 3.00 1.89
C GLU A 51 -12.17 2.13 3.11
N ARG A 52 -12.55 2.57 4.30
CA ARG A 52 -12.42 1.76 5.52
C ARG A 52 -13.66 0.90 5.71
N ARG A 53 -13.48 -0.42 5.67
CA ARG A 53 -14.58 -1.39 5.86
C ARG A 53 -14.37 -2.28 7.08
N GLY A 54 -15.49 -2.65 7.71
CA GLY A 54 -15.52 -3.54 8.87
C GLY A 54 -15.17 -2.88 10.21
N VAL A 55 -15.31 -3.64 11.30
CA VAL A 55 -15.18 -3.15 12.69
C VAL A 55 -13.78 -2.60 12.98
N LEU A 56 -12.75 -3.11 12.32
CA LEU A 56 -11.36 -2.65 12.46
C LEU A 56 -10.97 -1.56 11.46
N GLY A 57 -11.90 -1.13 10.59
CA GLY A 57 -11.65 -0.10 9.59
C GLY A 57 -10.53 -0.45 8.62
N ARG A 58 -10.50 -1.69 8.12
CA ARG A 58 -9.49 -2.15 7.16
C ARG A 58 -9.62 -1.34 5.87
N LEU A 59 -8.50 -0.86 5.35
CA LEU A 59 -8.43 -0.21 4.05
C LEU A 59 -8.75 -1.23 2.95
N VAL A 60 -9.72 -0.89 2.10
CA VAL A 60 -10.14 -1.67 0.93
C VAL A 60 -10.14 -0.73 -0.27
N SER A 61 -9.61 -1.19 -1.41
CA SER A 61 -9.61 -0.37 -2.62
C SER A 61 -11.04 -0.13 -3.11
N VAL A 62 -11.38 1.12 -3.44
CA VAL A 62 -12.65 1.48 -4.11
C VAL A 62 -12.51 1.56 -5.63
N VAL A 63 -11.28 1.46 -6.14
CA VAL A 63 -11.01 1.46 -7.57
C VAL A 63 -11.26 0.04 -8.11
N PRO A 64 -11.99 -0.12 -9.23
CA PRO A 64 -12.15 -1.41 -9.87
C PRO A 64 -10.78 -2.02 -10.19
N ALA A 65 -10.59 -3.32 -9.93
CA ALA A 65 -9.33 -4.05 -10.12
C ALA A 65 -8.71 -3.85 -11.53
N GLU A 66 -9.55 -3.57 -12.53
CA GLU A 66 -9.20 -3.30 -13.92
C GLU A 66 -8.35 -2.03 -14.11
N ARG A 67 -8.36 -1.09 -13.14
CA ARG A 67 -7.60 0.17 -13.19
C ARG A 67 -6.34 0.19 -12.30
N LEU A 68 -6.08 -0.86 -11.52
CA LEU A 68 -4.84 -0.99 -10.72
C LEU A 68 -3.67 -1.62 -11.50
N ALA A 69 -3.93 -2.20 -12.68
CA ALA A 69 -2.97 -2.95 -13.47
C ALA A 69 -2.52 -2.25 -14.77
N ALA A 70 -2.99 -1.02 -15.00
CA ALA A 70 -2.68 -0.19 -16.18
C ALA A 70 -1.75 0.95 -15.77
#